data_AF-A0A316K4J7-F1
#
_entry.id   AF-A0A316K4J7-F1
#
_cell.length_a   1.000
_cell.length_b   1.000
_cell.length_c   1.000
_cell.angle_alpha   90.00
_cell.angle_beta   90.00
_cell.angle_gamma   90.00
#
_symmetry.space_group_name_H-M   'P 1'
#
loop_
_entity.id
_entity.type
_entity.pdbx_description
1 polymer ?
#
loop_
_entity_poly.entity_id
_entity_poly.type
_entity_poly.pdbx_seq_one_letter_code
_entity_poly.pdbx_strand_id
1 'polypeptide(L)' 'MGQVPGRVRPRRRSQVGAPRRLIGLTALALTLFSALLLAPDQPQAQAEICQRHNGAAACRIW' A
#
# COMPACT_ATOMS: atom_id res chain seq x y z
N MET A 1 -47.39 4.08 -36.60
CA MET A 1 -45.95 4.31 -36.33
C MET A 1 -45.68 3.79 -34.92
N GLY A 2 -45.25 2.53 -34.79
CA GLY A 2 -45.07 1.87 -33.49
C GLY A 2 -43.66 2.06 -32.96
N GLN A 3 -43.54 2.62 -31.76
CA GLN A 3 -42.27 2.84 -31.08
C GLN A 3 -41.90 1.56 -30.31
N VAL A 4 -40.89 0.83 -30.77
CA VAL A 4 -40.40 -0.37 -30.09
C VAL A 4 -39.55 0.09 -28.88
N PRO A 5 -39.90 -0.27 -27.64
CA PRO A 5 -39.06 0.06 -26.49
C PRO A 5 -37.79 -0.81 -26.56
N GLY A 6 -36.65 -0.16 -26.81
CA GLY A 6 -35.35 -0.82 -26.79
C GLY A 6 -35.07 -1.42 -25.42
N ARG A 7 -34.98 -2.76 -25.35
CA ARG A 7 -34.49 -3.46 -24.15
C ARG A 7 -33.03 -3.06 -23.92
N VAL A 8 -32.78 -2.25 -22.90
CA VAL A 8 -31.43 -2.02 -22.38
C VAL A 8 -30.98 -3.32 -21.72
N ARG A 9 -30.08 -4.08 -22.38
CA ARG A 9 -29.42 -5.22 -21.73
C ARG A 9 -28.56 -4.68 -20.59
N PRO A 10 -28.70 -5.19 -19.36
CA PRO A 10 -27.79 -4.80 -18.30
C PRO A 10 -26.38 -5.23 -18.73
N ARG A 11 -25.49 -4.25 -18.88
CA ARG A 11 -24.07 -4.49 -19.10
C ARG A 11 -23.57 -5.18 -17.83
N ARG A 12 -23.51 -6.51 -17.85
CA ARG A 12 -22.94 -7.33 -16.78
C ARG A 12 -21.51 -6.81 -16.60
N ARG A 13 -21.31 -5.96 -15.59
CA ARG A 13 -20.02 -5.36 -15.29
C ARG A 13 -19.14 -6.53 -14.90
N SER A 14 -18.34 -7.00 -15.84
CA SER A 14 -17.46 -8.14 -15.67
C SER A 14 -16.64 -7.91 -14.41
N GLN A 15 -16.95 -8.68 -13.36
CA GLN A 15 -16.29 -8.71 -12.05
C GLN A 15 -14.84 -9.25 -12.13
N VAL A 16 -14.18 -9.07 -13.28
CA VAL A 16 -12.85 -9.59 -13.61
C VAL A 16 -11.75 -8.96 -12.74
N GLY A 17 -12.08 -7.94 -11.94
CA GLY A 17 -11.17 -7.29 -11.01
C GLY A 17 -11.12 -7.86 -9.60
N ALA A 18 -12.12 -8.64 -9.16
CA ALA A 18 -12.19 -9.12 -7.77
C ALA A 18 -10.99 -9.99 -7.35
N PRO A 19 -10.59 -11.04 -8.10
CA PRO A 19 -9.45 -11.87 -7.72
C PRO A 19 -8.12 -11.11 -7.81
N ARG A 20 -7.95 -10.24 -8.81
CA ARG A 20 -6.74 -9.40 -8.96
C ARG A 20 -6.57 -8.41 -7.81
N ARG A 21 -7.66 -7.82 -7.32
CA ARG A 21 -7.64 -6.91 -6.17
C ARG A 21 -7.26 -7.64 -4.89
N LEU A 22 -7.80 -8.85 -4.67
CA LEU A 22 -7.45 -9.65 -3.50
C LEU A 22 -5.96 -10.01 -3.48
N ILE A 23 -5.40 -10.44 -4.62
CA ILE A 23 -3.97 -10.74 -4.76
C ILE A 23 -3.11 -9.49 -4.49
N GLY A 24 -3.52 -8.33 -4.99
CA GLY A 24 -2.80 -7.07 -4.75
C GLY A 24 -2.80 -6.68 -3.26
N LEU A 25 -3.93 -6.85 -2.58
CA LEU A 25 -4.04 -6.54 -1.15
C LEU A 25 -3.26 -7.52 -0.28
N THR A 26 -3.27 -8.82 -0.60
CA THR A 26 -2.47 -9.80 0.14
C THR A 26 -0.98 -9.60 -0.07
N ALA A 27 -0.55 -9.30 -1.30
CA ALA A 27 0.84 -8.96 -1.58
C ALA A 27 1.29 -7.72 -0.79
N LEU A 28 0.49 -6.64 -0.81
CA LEU A 28 0.77 -5.44 -0.04
C LEU A 28 0.87 -5.71 1.46
N ALA A 29 -0.08 -6.47 2.01
CA ALA A 29 -0.08 -6.83 3.43
C ALA A 29 1.17 -7.62 3.82
N LEU A 30 1.58 -8.60 3.00
CA LEU A 30 2.80 -9.39 3.22
C LEU A 30 4.06 -8.52 3.14
N THR A 31 4.13 -7.58 2.21
CA THR A 31 5.25 -6.65 2.10
C THR A 31 5.34 -5.76 3.33
N LEU A 32 4.22 -5.17 3.77
CA LEU A 32 4.19 -4.34 4.97
C LEU A 32 4.56 -5.15 6.22
N PHE A 33 4.01 -6.35 6.36
CA PHE A 33 4.33 -7.23 7.49
C PHE A 33 5.83 -7.58 7.51
N SER A 34 6.39 -7.94 6.36
CA SER A 34 7.84 -8.19 6.23
C SER A 34 8.65 -6.94 6.59
N ALA A 35 8.20 -5.75 6.17
CA ALA A 35 8.88 -4.50 6.50
C ALA A 35 8.86 -4.21 8.01
N LEU A 36 7.78 -4.54 8.73
CA LEU A 36 7.74 -4.42 10.20
C LEU A 36 8.70 -5.40 10.87
N LEU A 37 8.81 -6.63 10.37
CA LEU A 37 9.73 -7.63 10.93
C LEU A 37 11.21 -7.28 10.70
N LEU A 38 11.52 -6.66 9.55
CA LEU A 38 12.87 -6.26 9.18
C LEU A 38 13.21 -4.82 9.60
N ALA A 39 12.23 -4.04 10.09
CA ALA A 39 12.47 -2.68 10.50
C ALA A 39 13.55 -2.66 11.59
N PRO A 40 14.57 -1.79 11.48
CA PRO A 40 15.62 -1.71 12.48
C PRO A 40 15.04 -1.28 13.83
N ASP A 41 15.11 -2.18 14.81
CA ASP A 41 14.49 -2.06 16.14
C ASP A 41 15.17 -1.02 17.06
N GLN A 42 16.28 -0.41 16.62
CA GLN A 42 17.14 0.39 17.50
C GLN A 42 17.21 1.86 17.05
N PRO A 43 16.18 2.69 17.34
CA PRO A 43 16.23 4.12 17.06
C PRO A 43 17.40 4.81 17.78
N GLN A 44 17.82 4.30 18.94
CA GLN A 44 18.99 4.81 19.68
C GLN A 44 20.30 4.57 18.91
N ALA A 45 20.49 3.38 18.34
CA ALA A 45 21.68 3.07 17.56
C ALA A 45 21.74 3.93 16.28
N GLN A 46 20.60 4.18 15.64
CA GLN A 46 20.53 5.08 14.50
C GLN A 46 20.79 6.53 14.88
N ALA A 47 20.30 6.99 16.04
CA ALA A 47 20.58 8.34 16.54
C ALA A 47 22.08 8.52 16.84
N GLU A 48 22.74 7.52 17.42
CA GLU A 48 24.18 7.54 17.68
C GLU A 48 24.99 7.60 16.37
N ILE A 49 24.67 6.74 15.39
CA ILE A 49 25.32 6.74 14.07
C ILE A 49 25.08 8.09 13.37
N CYS A 50 23.84 8.57 13.37
CA CYS A 50 23.50 9.85 12.76
C CYS A 50 24.31 10.99 13.40
N GLN A 51 24.38 11.05 14.73
CA GLN A 51 25.11 12.09 15.46
C GLN A 51 26.60 12.06 15.13
N ARG A 52 27.18 10.86 15.05
CA ARG A 52 28.59 10.66 14.69
C ARG A 52 28.96 11.24 13.32
N HIS A 53 28.03 11.21 12.37
CA HIS A 53 28.30 11.62 10.98
C HIS A 53 27.72 12.98 10.58
N ASN A 54 26.66 13.46 11.22
CA ASN A 54 25.90 14.64 10.78
C ASN A 54 25.69 15.70 11.88
N GLY A 55 26.03 15.38 13.14
CA GLY A 55 25.80 16.25 14.30
C GLY A 55 24.37 16.20 14.85
N ALA A 56 24.20 16.59 16.12
CA ALA A 56 22.95 16.39 16.87
C ALA A 56 21.73 17.13 16.31
N ALA A 57 21.93 18.28 15.64
CA ALA A 57 20.82 19.03 15.06
C ALA A 57 20.16 18.29 13.87
N ALA A 58 20.94 17.54 13.09
CA ALA A 58 20.46 16.80 11.92
C ALA A 58 19.68 15.52 12.30
N CYS A 59 19.90 15.01 13.51
CA CYS A 59 19.35 13.73 13.98
C CYS A 59 18.11 13.90 14.88
N ARG A 60 17.61 15.12 15.04
CA ARG A 60 16.35 15.36 15.76
C ARG A 60 15.20 14.85 14.92
N ILE A 61 14.40 13.97 15.51
CA ILE A 61 13.14 13.50 14.96
C ILE A 61 12.05 14.39 15.57
N TRP A 62 11.21 15.02 14.74
CA TRP A 62 10.11 15.91 15.15
C TRP A 62 8.74 15.25 14.95
#